data_AF-A0A1T2L1T4-F1
#
_entry.id   AF-A0A1T2L1T4-F1
#
_cell.length_a   1.000
_cell.length_b   1.000
_cell.length_c   1.000
_cell.angle_alpha   90.00
_cell.angle_beta   90.00
_cell.angle_gamma   90.00
#
_symmetry.space_group_name_H-M   'P 1'
#
loop_
_entity.id
_entity.type
_entity.pdbx_description
1 polymer ?
#
loop_
_entity_poly.entity_id
_entity_poly.type
_entity_poly.pdbx_seq_one_letter_code
_entity_poly.pdbx_strand_id
1 'polypeptide(L)'
;MKLSDYATLTLQYHDLAVPNYRYLFVGSRLKLLRAMQTIDEVGVDRVLDDLLVDIEQLTRQVETSDDYIHQMVMCRLVAVNLDLIATLINKYSVVSNARLTQLDFGEMGMSRPLISKLPMIHEATKLLDGNPELFDYDGYIPGWMIRLIYKPNMTTNMVTEQYWPKYIQLSKLSASEFASKHAAYTTFHMNGSIRNVFGTMFLLMVGTDEYQKIMGRVHDLNSKLLLINYLLSGKSLPLNNPYGAGYSVIQNDKKVCFEGPLTDEHGIRCIDVM
;
A
#
# COMPACT_ATOMS: atom_id res chain seq x y z
N MET A 1 -12.09 -23.02 15.00
CA MET A 1 -13.20 -22.04 14.92
C MET A 1 -12.61 -20.69 15.29
N LYS A 2 -12.26 -19.85 14.31
CA LYS A 2 -11.73 -18.49 14.55
C LYS A 2 -12.94 -17.58 14.79
N LEU A 3 -13.06 -17.02 15.98
CA LEU A 3 -14.05 -16.00 16.32
C LEU A 3 -13.72 -14.72 15.53
N SER A 4 -14.37 -14.51 14.39
CA SER A 4 -14.31 -13.27 13.60
C SER A 4 -15.28 -12.19 14.09
N ASP A 5 -16.05 -12.48 15.15
CA ASP A 5 -17.23 -11.73 15.55
C ASP A 5 -16.94 -10.32 16.09
N TYR A 6 -15.66 -9.97 16.30
CA TYR A 6 -15.22 -8.67 16.81
C TYR A 6 -14.41 -7.85 15.81
N ALA A 7 -14.27 -8.29 14.55
CA ALA A 7 -13.45 -7.58 13.56
C ALA A 7 -14.00 -6.19 13.14
N THR A 8 -15.23 -5.84 13.53
CA THR A 8 -15.91 -4.60 13.09
C THR A 8 -16.58 -3.83 14.23
N LEU A 9 -16.10 -3.96 15.47
CA LEU A 9 -16.63 -3.21 16.62
C LEU A 9 -15.74 -2.02 17.05
N THR A 10 -14.78 -1.60 16.23
CA THR A 10 -14.07 -0.34 16.47
C THR A 10 -15.01 0.83 16.20
N LEU A 11 -15.27 1.57 17.28
CA LEU A 11 -16.11 2.75 17.38
C LEU A 11 -15.92 3.76 16.24
N GLN A 12 -17.02 4.47 15.94
CA GLN A 12 -17.12 5.53 14.95
C GLN A 12 -15.95 6.53 15.03
N TYR A 13 -15.41 6.79 13.85
CA TYR A 13 -14.12 7.40 13.50
C TYR A 13 -13.88 8.86 13.92
N HIS A 14 -14.78 9.50 14.69
CA HIS A 14 -14.75 10.97 14.84
C HIS A 14 -13.60 11.49 15.72
N ASP A 15 -13.05 10.69 16.64
CA ASP A 15 -12.02 11.12 17.62
C ASP A 15 -10.74 10.27 17.67
N LEU A 16 -10.58 9.30 16.75
CA LEU A 16 -9.36 8.47 16.72
C LEU A 16 -8.20 9.32 16.17
N ALA A 17 -7.31 9.75 17.07
CA ALA A 17 -6.05 10.36 16.69
C ALA A 17 -5.33 9.44 15.70
N VAL A 18 -4.99 9.98 14.51
CA VAL A 18 -4.18 9.26 13.53
C VAL A 18 -2.93 8.75 14.26
N PRO A 19 -2.66 7.44 14.26
CA PRO A 19 -1.53 6.90 14.99
C PRO A 19 -0.25 7.61 14.56
N ASN A 20 0.58 8.03 15.51
CA ASN A 20 1.84 8.65 15.16
C ASN A 20 2.83 7.58 14.67
N TYR A 21 2.80 7.31 13.37
CA TYR A 21 3.67 6.32 12.71
C TYR A 21 5.16 6.65 12.81
N ARG A 22 5.55 7.88 13.20
CA ARG A 22 6.95 8.25 13.39
C ARG A 22 7.64 7.35 14.40
N TYR A 23 6.95 6.97 15.48
CA TYR A 23 7.52 6.09 16.50
C TYR A 23 7.78 4.69 15.96
N LEU A 24 6.96 4.20 15.03
CA LEU A 24 7.16 2.90 14.39
C LEU A 24 8.41 2.90 13.51
N PHE A 25 8.63 3.96 12.73
CA PHE A 25 9.87 4.10 11.95
C PHE A 25 11.11 4.22 12.82
N VAL A 26 11.05 5.02 13.89
CA VAL A 26 12.17 5.17 14.83
C VAL A 26 12.46 3.85 15.54
N GLY A 27 11.42 3.18 16.06
CA GLY A 27 11.54 1.89 16.74
C GLY A 27 12.09 0.80 15.83
N SER A 28 11.61 0.70 14.59
CA SER A 28 12.13 -0.25 13.61
C SER A 28 13.61 0.01 13.32
N ARG A 29 14.03 1.27 13.09
CA ARG A 29 15.44 1.59 12.87
C ARG A 29 16.33 1.24 14.06
N LEU A 30 15.87 1.51 15.29
CA LEU A 30 16.61 1.14 16.50
C LEU A 30 16.72 -0.38 16.64
N LYS A 31 15.66 -1.12 16.32
CA LYS A 31 15.67 -2.58 16.32
C LYS A 31 16.68 -3.14 15.31
N LEU A 32 16.68 -2.61 14.08
CA LEU A 32 17.64 -2.98 13.05
C LEU A 32 19.08 -2.67 13.45
N LEU A 33 19.32 -1.49 14.05
CA LEU A 33 20.64 -1.12 14.56
C LEU A 33 21.12 -2.09 15.65
N ARG A 34 20.24 -2.44 16.59
CA ARG A 34 20.53 -3.41 17.64
C ARG A 34 20.86 -4.78 17.06
N ALA A 35 20.07 -5.24 16.08
CA ALA A 35 20.32 -6.50 15.39
C ALA A 35 21.73 -6.55 14.78
N MET A 36 22.17 -5.45 14.14
CA MET A 36 23.53 -5.35 13.62
C MET A 36 24.62 -5.36 14.70
N GLN A 37 24.38 -4.70 15.84
CA GLN A 37 25.34 -4.63 16.94
C GLN A 37 25.55 -5.98 17.64
N THR A 38 24.55 -6.85 17.64
CA THR A 38 24.60 -8.15 18.33
C THR A 38 25.16 -9.28 17.46
N ILE A 39 25.53 -9.02 16.20
CA ILE A 39 26.02 -10.07 15.27
C ILE A 39 27.26 -10.77 15.82
N ASP A 40 28.22 -10.01 16.35
CA ASP A 40 29.49 -10.58 16.84
C ASP A 40 29.30 -11.43 18.12
N GLU A 41 28.25 -11.15 18.89
CA GLU A 41 27.93 -11.86 20.13
C GLU A 41 27.08 -13.11 19.90
N VAL A 42 26.12 -13.03 18.99
CA VAL A 42 25.02 -14.02 18.85
C VAL A 42 25.11 -14.82 17.55
N GLY A 43 25.86 -14.33 16.56
CA GLY A 43 26.00 -14.92 15.24
C GLY A 43 24.97 -14.41 14.23
N VAL A 44 25.38 -14.34 12.96
CA VAL A 44 24.56 -13.80 11.86
C VAL A 44 23.30 -14.63 11.60
N ASP A 45 23.36 -15.96 11.73
CA ASP A 45 22.22 -16.84 11.46
C ASP A 45 21.05 -16.56 12.41
N ARG A 46 21.36 -16.37 13.69
CA ARG A 46 20.34 -16.06 14.70
C ARG A 46 19.75 -14.67 14.53
N VAL A 47 20.58 -13.70 14.14
CA VAL A 47 20.09 -12.36 13.78
C VAL A 47 19.17 -12.41 12.56
N LEU A 48 19.52 -13.23 11.56
CA LEU A 48 18.69 -13.44 10.37
C LEU A 48 17.35 -14.07 10.75
N ASP A 49 17.34 -15.11 11.59
CA ASP A 49 16.11 -15.75 12.06
C ASP A 49 15.19 -14.77 12.79
N ASP A 50 15.74 -13.94 13.68
CA ASP A 50 14.97 -12.91 14.39
C ASP A 50 14.36 -11.88 13.40
N LEU A 51 15.12 -11.46 12.38
CA LEU A 51 14.62 -10.55 11.34
C LEU A 51 13.56 -11.21 10.45
N LEU A 52 13.67 -12.50 10.14
CA LEU A 52 12.66 -13.23 9.37
C LEU A 52 11.35 -13.35 10.15
N VAL A 53 11.41 -13.61 11.45
CA VAL A 53 10.24 -13.60 12.34
C VAL A 53 9.59 -12.21 12.36
N ASP A 54 10.39 -11.14 12.38
CA ASP A 54 9.88 -9.78 12.31
C ASP A 54 9.18 -9.47 10.98
N ILE A 55 9.73 -9.95 9.86
CA ILE A 55 9.09 -9.83 8.55
C ILE A 55 7.71 -10.50 8.60
N GLU A 56 7.60 -11.73 9.12
CA GLU A 56 6.31 -12.43 9.22
C GLU A 56 5.28 -11.68 10.07
N GLN A 57 5.73 -11.03 11.16
CA GLN A 57 4.84 -10.22 11.99
C GLN A 57 4.37 -8.96 11.25
N LEU A 58 5.28 -8.28 10.55
CA LEU A 58 4.96 -7.07 9.79
C LEU A 58 4.09 -7.37 8.57
N THR A 59 4.35 -8.45 7.84
CA THR A 59 3.51 -8.87 6.70
C THR A 59 2.10 -9.20 7.15
N ARG A 60 1.95 -9.88 8.30
CA ARG A 60 0.63 -10.10 8.89
C ARG A 60 -0.09 -8.80 9.25
N GLN A 61 0.61 -7.78 9.72
CA GLN A 61 0.01 -6.45 9.97
C GLN A 61 -0.46 -5.79 8.67
N VAL A 62 0.26 -5.95 7.56
CA VAL A 62 -0.19 -5.48 6.23
C VAL A 62 -1.52 -6.15 5.86
N GLU A 63 -1.60 -7.48 5.98
CA GLU A 63 -2.77 -8.28 5.59
C GLU A 63 -4.01 -8.01 6.46
N THR A 64 -3.83 -7.79 7.76
CA THR A 64 -4.97 -7.58 8.68
C THR A 64 -5.39 -6.13 8.84
N SER A 65 -4.72 -5.18 8.19
CA SER A 65 -4.97 -3.76 8.42
C SER A 65 -6.26 -3.25 7.77
N ASP A 66 -7.03 -2.49 8.54
CA ASP A 66 -8.26 -1.83 8.08
C ASP A 66 -8.02 -0.37 7.67
N ASP A 67 -6.77 0.12 7.65
CA ASP A 67 -6.42 1.49 7.25
C ASP A 67 -5.28 1.48 6.23
N TYR A 68 -5.48 2.19 5.12
CA TYR A 68 -4.51 2.17 4.02
C TYR A 68 -3.18 2.87 4.37
N ILE A 69 -3.19 3.89 5.25
CA ILE A 69 -1.98 4.58 5.70
C ILE A 69 -1.16 3.61 6.54
N HIS A 70 -1.81 2.86 7.42
CA HIS A 70 -1.17 1.79 8.18
C HIS A 70 -0.55 0.74 7.25
N GLN A 71 -1.28 0.27 6.24
CA GLN A 71 -0.75 -0.66 5.24
C GLN A 71 0.49 -0.12 4.53
N MET A 72 0.47 1.15 4.09
CA MET A 72 1.62 1.79 3.44
C MET A 72 2.84 1.85 4.36
N VAL A 73 2.63 2.21 5.63
CA VAL A 73 3.70 2.27 6.62
C VAL A 73 4.30 0.89 6.85
N MET A 74 3.46 -0.13 7.07
CA MET A 74 3.92 -1.50 7.29
C MET A 74 4.65 -2.04 6.06
N CYS A 75 4.15 -1.82 4.84
CA CYS A 75 4.85 -2.19 3.61
C CYS A 75 6.25 -1.56 3.55
N ARG A 76 6.37 -0.28 3.95
CA ARG A 76 7.67 0.40 3.99
C ARG A 76 8.61 -0.20 5.04
N LEU A 77 8.09 -0.54 6.23
CA LEU A 77 8.88 -1.18 7.27
C LEU A 77 9.37 -2.56 6.81
N VAL A 78 8.51 -3.39 6.22
CA VAL A 78 8.91 -4.67 5.63
C VAL A 78 10.03 -4.45 4.61
N ALA A 79 9.84 -3.52 3.65
CA ALA A 79 10.83 -3.25 2.62
C ALA A 79 12.22 -2.87 3.18
N VAL A 80 12.27 -2.08 4.25
CA VAL A 80 13.53 -1.66 4.91
C VAL A 80 14.18 -2.82 5.67
N ASN A 81 13.40 -3.68 6.33
CA ASN A 81 13.94 -4.87 6.99
C ASN A 81 14.52 -5.85 5.96
N LEU A 82 13.87 -6.01 4.80
CA LEU A 82 14.38 -6.82 3.70
C LEU A 82 15.71 -6.29 3.13
N ASP A 83 15.92 -4.97 3.10
CA ASP A 83 17.21 -4.39 2.70
C ASP A 83 18.36 -4.81 3.63
N LEU A 84 18.10 -4.82 4.94
CA LEU A 84 19.10 -5.30 5.91
C LEU A 84 19.36 -6.80 5.71
N ILE A 85 18.31 -7.61 5.53
CA ILE A 85 18.44 -9.05 5.26
C ILE A 85 19.31 -9.29 4.03
N ALA A 86 19.05 -8.59 2.91
CA ALA A 86 19.87 -8.68 1.71
C ALA A 86 21.35 -8.34 1.99
N THR A 87 21.58 -7.25 2.73
CA THR A 87 22.92 -6.80 3.11
C THR A 87 23.66 -7.86 3.95
N LEU A 88 22.98 -8.47 4.92
CA LEU A 88 23.57 -9.51 5.78
C LEU A 88 23.88 -10.78 5.00
N ILE A 89 22.96 -11.22 4.13
CA ILE A 89 23.16 -12.40 3.27
C ILE A 89 24.40 -12.22 2.40
N ASN A 90 24.54 -11.07 1.72
CA ASN A 90 25.70 -10.83 0.86
C ASN A 90 27.00 -10.74 1.67
N LYS A 91 27.00 -9.93 2.74
CA LYS A 91 28.21 -9.66 3.54
C LYS A 91 28.76 -10.91 4.20
N TYR A 92 27.90 -11.78 4.73
CA TYR A 92 28.30 -12.97 5.47
C TYR A 92 28.17 -14.27 4.64
N SER A 93 27.75 -14.16 3.36
CA SER A 93 27.53 -15.30 2.46
C SER A 93 26.63 -16.39 3.06
N VAL A 94 25.58 -15.95 3.78
CA VAL A 94 24.64 -16.85 4.45
C VAL A 94 23.64 -17.40 3.44
N VAL A 95 23.47 -18.72 3.43
CA VAL A 95 22.44 -19.41 2.64
C VAL A 95 21.45 -20.02 3.62
N SER A 96 20.15 -19.83 3.36
CA SER A 96 19.09 -20.36 4.20
C SER A 96 17.99 -20.96 3.34
N ASN A 97 17.43 -22.08 3.79
CA ASN A 97 16.28 -22.70 3.16
C ASN A 97 14.96 -22.03 3.56
N ALA A 98 15.02 -20.99 4.41
CA ALA A 98 13.85 -20.18 4.74
C ALA A 98 13.26 -19.57 3.46
N ARG A 99 11.95 -19.64 3.33
CA ARG A 99 11.22 -19.05 2.21
C ARG A 99 10.19 -18.09 2.77
N LEU A 100 10.36 -16.82 2.44
CA LEU A 100 9.39 -15.80 2.74
C LEU A 100 8.15 -16.01 1.86
N THR A 101 7.01 -16.10 2.51
CA THR A 101 5.71 -16.19 1.83
C THR A 101 5.39 -14.83 1.20
N GLN A 102 4.92 -14.85 -0.04
CA GLN A 102 4.39 -13.65 -0.67
C GLN A 102 3.08 -13.27 0.01
N LEU A 103 2.83 -11.97 0.11
CA LEU A 103 1.59 -11.45 0.65
C LEU A 103 0.39 -11.88 -0.23
N ASP A 104 -0.71 -12.31 0.41
CA ASP A 104 -1.93 -12.71 -0.30
C ASP A 104 -2.80 -11.51 -0.69
N PHE A 105 -3.00 -11.33 -2.00
CA PHE A 105 -3.85 -10.28 -2.57
C PHE A 105 -5.34 -10.45 -2.26
N GLY A 106 -5.79 -11.66 -1.91
CA GLY A 106 -7.15 -11.92 -1.43
C GLY A 106 -7.42 -11.29 -0.06
N GLU A 107 -6.42 -11.37 0.84
CA GLU A 107 -6.48 -10.82 2.20
C GLU A 107 -6.10 -9.33 2.26
N MET A 108 -5.22 -8.86 1.37
CA MET A 108 -4.85 -7.44 1.20
C MET A 108 -5.87 -6.61 0.39
N GLY A 109 -7.07 -7.14 0.17
CA GLY A 109 -8.09 -6.47 -0.63
C GLY A 109 -8.40 -5.07 -0.07
N MET A 110 -8.48 -4.08 -0.97
CA MET A 110 -8.83 -2.69 -0.62
C MET A 110 -10.20 -2.51 0.04
N SER A 111 -10.99 -3.58 0.18
CA SER A 111 -12.33 -3.53 0.76
C SER A 111 -12.34 -2.95 2.17
N ARG A 112 -11.51 -3.45 3.10
CA ARG A 112 -11.53 -2.97 4.49
C ARG A 112 -10.96 -1.54 4.61
N PRO A 113 -9.81 -1.22 4.00
CA PRO A 113 -9.27 0.14 3.99
C PRO A 113 -10.21 1.18 3.37
N LEU A 114 -10.99 0.81 2.36
CA LEU A 114 -11.97 1.72 1.76
C LEU A 114 -13.19 1.89 2.67
N ILE A 115 -13.77 0.79 3.18
CA ILE A 115 -14.92 0.85 4.09
C ILE A 115 -14.63 1.72 5.32
N SER A 116 -13.43 1.63 5.89
CA SER A 116 -13.04 2.45 7.05
C SER A 116 -13.00 3.96 6.76
N LYS A 117 -12.84 4.36 5.50
CA LYS A 117 -12.86 5.78 5.07
C LYS A 117 -14.27 6.29 4.78
N LEU A 118 -15.30 5.42 4.73
CA LEU A 118 -16.66 5.83 4.39
C LEU A 118 -17.20 6.93 5.31
N PRO A 119 -17.05 6.86 6.65
CA PRO A 119 -17.52 7.95 7.53
C PRO A 119 -16.80 9.27 7.25
N MET A 120 -15.49 9.23 7.00
CA MET A 120 -14.70 10.43 6.68
C MET A 120 -15.17 11.07 5.38
N ILE A 121 -15.37 10.28 4.32
CA ILE A 121 -15.87 10.78 3.03
C ILE A 121 -17.31 11.31 3.19
N HIS A 122 -18.15 10.63 3.96
CA HIS A 122 -19.52 11.08 4.21
C HIS A 122 -19.58 12.42 4.95
N GLU A 123 -18.76 12.61 5.98
CA GLU A 123 -18.70 13.89 6.67
C GLU A 123 -18.04 14.98 5.84
N ALA A 124 -16.95 14.67 5.12
CA ALA A 124 -16.33 15.63 4.20
C ALA A 124 -17.32 16.08 3.11
N THR A 125 -18.10 15.14 2.56
CA THR A 125 -19.11 15.47 1.56
C THR A 125 -20.27 16.27 2.15
N LYS A 126 -20.72 15.98 3.37
CA LYS A 126 -21.72 16.81 4.06
C LYS A 126 -21.22 18.21 4.39
N LEU A 127 -19.96 18.34 4.81
CA LEU A 127 -19.35 19.63 5.13
C LEU A 127 -19.37 20.56 3.91
N LEU A 128 -19.29 20.03 2.70
CA LEU A 128 -19.38 20.81 1.46
C LEU A 128 -20.82 21.25 1.11
N ASP A 129 -21.86 20.71 1.76
CA ASP A 129 -23.24 21.02 1.43
C ASP A 129 -23.70 22.36 2.04
N GLY A 130 -23.87 23.36 1.18
CA GLY A 130 -24.41 24.67 1.56
C GLY A 130 -23.45 25.56 2.35
N ASN A 131 -22.15 25.22 2.37
CA ASN A 131 -21.07 25.99 3.01
C ASN A 131 -20.21 26.68 1.93
N PRO A 132 -20.58 27.91 1.52
CA PRO A 132 -19.94 28.60 0.40
C PRO A 132 -18.51 29.04 0.63
N GLU A 133 -18.13 29.27 1.88
CA GLU A 133 -16.75 29.60 2.26
C GLU A 133 -15.73 28.52 1.84
N LEU A 134 -16.16 27.28 1.60
CA LEU A 134 -15.28 26.19 1.16
C LEU A 134 -15.00 26.20 -0.35
N PHE A 135 -15.67 27.05 -1.12
CA PHE A 135 -15.56 27.14 -2.58
C PHE A 135 -15.11 28.53 -3.07
N ASP A 136 -14.87 29.45 -2.14
CA ASP A 136 -14.61 30.86 -2.43
C ASP A 136 -13.12 31.06 -2.78
N TYR A 137 -12.77 30.88 -4.05
CA TYR A 137 -11.39 31.11 -4.52
C TYR A 137 -11.17 32.52 -5.05
N ASP A 138 -12.22 33.25 -5.45
CA ASP A 138 -12.15 34.65 -5.94
C ASP A 138 -13.54 35.35 -5.99
N GLY A 139 -14.58 34.86 -5.29
CA GLY A 139 -15.91 35.47 -5.35
C GLY A 139 -17.04 34.68 -4.68
N TYR A 140 -17.94 35.40 -4.01
CA TYR A 140 -19.03 34.83 -3.21
C TYR A 140 -20.01 33.98 -4.03
N ILE A 141 -20.00 32.66 -3.78
CA ILE A 141 -21.02 31.74 -4.29
C ILE A 141 -22.13 31.64 -3.23
N PRO A 142 -23.40 31.98 -3.51
CA PRO A 142 -24.45 31.80 -2.52
C PRO A 142 -24.68 30.32 -2.17
N GLY A 143 -24.90 29.99 -0.89
CA GLY A 143 -25.11 28.60 -0.44
C GLY A 143 -26.29 27.87 -1.12
N TRP A 144 -27.32 28.60 -1.57
CA TRP A 144 -28.42 28.00 -2.35
C TRP A 144 -27.96 27.50 -3.72
N MET A 145 -26.98 28.17 -4.33
CA MET A 145 -26.41 27.78 -5.62
C MET A 145 -25.63 26.48 -5.47
N ILE A 146 -24.84 26.34 -4.40
CA ILE A 146 -24.12 25.10 -4.06
C ILE A 146 -25.09 23.94 -3.89
N ARG A 147 -26.19 24.14 -3.14
CA ARG A 147 -27.22 23.10 -2.95
C ARG A 147 -27.89 22.67 -4.27
N LEU A 148 -27.87 23.48 -5.34
CA LEU A 148 -28.41 23.08 -6.64
C LEU A 148 -27.46 22.16 -7.42
N ILE A 149 -26.15 22.42 -7.33
CA ILE A 149 -25.11 21.80 -8.17
C ILE A 149 -24.24 20.77 -7.45
N TYR A 150 -24.38 20.66 -6.13
CA TYR A 150 -23.72 19.70 -5.28
C TYR A 150 -24.74 18.88 -4.50
N LYS A 151 -24.60 17.55 -4.55
CA LYS A 151 -25.52 16.60 -3.91
C LYS A 151 -24.69 15.60 -3.11
N PRO A 152 -24.51 15.79 -1.79
CA PRO A 152 -23.58 15.00 -0.98
C PRO A 152 -23.84 13.50 -1.06
N ASN A 153 -25.11 13.07 -0.93
CA ASN A 153 -25.46 11.65 -1.03
C ASN A 153 -25.19 11.06 -2.43
N MET A 154 -25.35 11.85 -3.50
CA MET A 154 -25.01 11.38 -4.85
C MET A 154 -23.49 11.25 -5.00
N THR A 155 -22.71 12.17 -4.41
CA THR A 155 -21.24 12.09 -4.38
C THR A 155 -20.79 10.84 -3.64
N THR A 156 -21.33 10.58 -2.45
CA THR A 156 -21.01 9.38 -1.67
C THR A 156 -21.36 8.11 -2.44
N ASN A 157 -22.56 8.02 -3.04
CA ASN A 157 -22.95 6.85 -3.83
C ASN A 157 -22.05 6.66 -5.07
N MET A 158 -21.64 7.74 -5.73
CA MET A 158 -20.67 7.65 -6.82
C MET A 158 -19.35 7.04 -6.33
N VAL A 159 -18.79 7.53 -5.22
CA VAL A 159 -17.57 6.95 -4.60
C VAL A 159 -17.74 5.45 -4.37
N THR A 160 -18.79 5.07 -3.63
CA THR A 160 -18.94 3.73 -3.07
C THR A 160 -19.40 2.69 -4.08
N GLU A 161 -20.28 3.05 -5.02
CA GLU A 161 -20.88 2.11 -5.97
C GLU A 161 -20.15 2.10 -7.32
N GLN A 162 -19.58 3.24 -7.74
CA GLN A 162 -18.97 3.36 -9.07
C GLN A 162 -17.45 3.23 -9.05
N TYR A 163 -16.77 3.78 -8.03
CA TYR A 163 -15.30 3.85 -8.02
C TYR A 163 -14.65 2.80 -7.13
N TRP A 164 -15.05 2.67 -5.87
CA TRP A 164 -14.46 1.70 -4.95
C TRP A 164 -14.46 0.24 -5.45
N PRO A 165 -15.52 -0.28 -6.08
CA PRO A 165 -15.51 -1.66 -6.58
C PRO A 165 -14.39 -1.91 -7.61
N LYS A 166 -14.01 -0.88 -8.37
CA LYS A 166 -12.90 -0.97 -9.33
C LYS A 166 -11.57 -1.15 -8.62
N TYR A 167 -11.31 -0.40 -7.55
CA TYR A 167 -10.09 -0.53 -6.75
C TYR A 167 -10.04 -1.84 -5.96
N ILE A 168 -11.19 -2.30 -5.45
CA ILE A 168 -11.32 -3.60 -4.78
C ILE A 168 -11.03 -4.75 -5.77
N GLN A 169 -11.47 -4.62 -7.02
CA GLN A 169 -11.13 -5.60 -8.06
C GLN A 169 -9.64 -5.52 -8.43
N LEU A 170 -9.11 -4.31 -8.62
CA LEU A 170 -7.72 -4.09 -8.98
C LEU A 170 -6.76 -4.67 -7.92
N SER A 171 -7.08 -4.55 -6.63
CA SER A 171 -6.24 -5.05 -5.53
C SER A 171 -6.16 -6.58 -5.46
N LYS A 172 -7.07 -7.29 -6.12
CA LYS A 172 -7.13 -8.76 -6.12
C LYS A 172 -6.42 -9.39 -7.32
N LEU A 173 -5.95 -8.58 -8.25
CA LEU A 173 -5.28 -9.06 -9.45
C LEU A 173 -3.89 -9.58 -9.11
N SER A 174 -3.39 -10.52 -9.92
CA SER A 174 -1.97 -10.84 -9.92
C SER A 174 -1.13 -9.64 -10.40
N ALA A 175 0.18 -9.63 -10.10
CA ALA A 175 1.08 -8.54 -10.53
C ALA A 175 1.06 -8.32 -12.06
N SER A 176 1.07 -9.40 -12.85
CA SER A 176 1.00 -9.29 -14.32
C SER A 176 -0.33 -8.72 -14.79
N GLU A 177 -1.46 -9.15 -14.21
CA GLU A 177 -2.77 -8.60 -14.55
C GLU A 177 -2.89 -7.13 -14.14
N PHE A 178 -2.40 -6.76 -12.94
CA PHE A 178 -2.32 -5.38 -12.48
C PHE A 178 -1.55 -4.51 -13.47
N ALA A 179 -0.36 -4.96 -13.90
CA ALA A 179 0.46 -4.23 -14.85
C ALA A 179 -0.29 -3.95 -16.18
N SER A 180 -1.08 -4.91 -16.65
CA SER A 180 -1.86 -4.75 -17.90
C SER A 180 -3.13 -3.89 -17.74
N LYS A 181 -3.74 -3.86 -16.55
CA LYS A 181 -5.09 -3.29 -16.36
C LYS A 181 -5.11 -1.96 -15.62
N HIS A 182 -4.11 -1.63 -14.79
CA HIS A 182 -4.15 -0.46 -13.91
C HIS A 182 -4.44 0.87 -14.66
N ALA A 183 -3.88 1.06 -15.85
CA ALA A 183 -4.10 2.24 -16.69
C ALA A 183 -5.55 2.36 -17.22
N ALA A 184 -6.30 1.26 -17.34
CA ALA A 184 -7.73 1.34 -17.69
C ALA A 184 -8.59 1.80 -16.51
N TYR A 185 -8.05 1.74 -15.29
CA TYR A 185 -8.71 2.17 -14.06
C TYR A 185 -8.36 3.61 -13.64
N THR A 186 -7.42 4.28 -14.32
CA THR A 186 -7.12 5.72 -14.11
C THR A 186 -8.07 6.63 -14.87
N THR A 187 -8.72 6.15 -15.93
CA THR A 187 -9.66 6.96 -16.71
C THR A 187 -10.97 7.14 -15.97
N PHE A 188 -11.10 8.30 -15.33
CA PHE A 188 -12.38 8.78 -14.80
C PHE A 188 -13.29 9.13 -15.98
N HIS A 189 -14.29 8.29 -16.23
CA HIS A 189 -15.37 8.68 -17.13
C HIS A 189 -16.34 9.58 -16.38
N MET A 190 -16.35 10.88 -16.72
CA MET A 190 -17.45 11.76 -16.39
C MET A 190 -18.71 11.26 -17.11
N ASN A 191 -19.40 10.29 -16.51
CA ASN A 191 -20.84 10.17 -16.74
C ASN A 191 -21.50 11.28 -15.92
N GLY A 192 -21.26 12.52 -16.35
CA GLY A 192 -21.56 13.73 -15.62
C GLY A 192 -23.06 13.83 -15.36
N SER A 193 -23.46 13.58 -14.12
CA SER A 193 -24.77 14.02 -13.69
C SER A 193 -24.73 15.53 -13.60
N ILE A 194 -25.45 16.22 -14.48
CA ILE A 194 -25.62 17.68 -14.46
C ILE A 194 -26.17 18.15 -13.09
N ARG A 195 -26.77 17.23 -12.33
CA ARG A 195 -27.30 17.47 -10.98
C ARG A 195 -26.23 17.44 -9.87
N ASN A 196 -25.00 17.00 -10.12
CA ASN A 196 -23.92 16.90 -9.13
C ASN A 196 -22.52 17.21 -9.73
N VAL A 197 -22.40 18.38 -10.35
CA VAL A 197 -21.16 18.82 -11.03
C VAL A 197 -20.00 18.92 -10.03
N PHE A 198 -20.23 19.57 -8.89
CA PHE A 198 -19.19 19.73 -7.86
C PHE A 198 -18.82 18.41 -7.19
N GLY A 199 -19.76 17.48 -7.04
CA GLY A 199 -19.45 16.14 -6.53
C GLY A 199 -18.59 15.33 -7.49
N THR A 200 -18.82 15.49 -8.79
CA THR A 200 -17.98 14.89 -9.83
C THR A 200 -16.56 15.48 -9.83
N MET A 201 -16.43 16.79 -9.59
CA MET A 201 -15.12 17.46 -9.45
C MET A 201 -14.40 17.06 -8.15
N PHE A 202 -15.12 16.96 -7.03
CA PHE A 202 -14.57 16.49 -5.76
C PHE A 202 -13.96 15.09 -5.90
N LEU A 203 -14.62 14.19 -6.64
CA LEU A 203 -14.09 12.86 -6.95
C LEU A 203 -12.77 12.88 -7.72
N LEU A 204 -12.55 13.86 -8.60
CA LEU A 204 -11.27 14.03 -9.30
C LEU A 204 -10.17 14.52 -8.34
N MET A 205 -10.53 15.27 -7.29
CA MET A 205 -9.59 15.81 -6.31
C MET A 205 -9.22 14.83 -5.19
N VAL A 206 -10.14 13.93 -4.80
CA VAL A 206 -9.94 12.99 -3.69
C VAL A 206 -9.03 11.80 -4.06
N GLY A 207 -8.29 11.89 -5.17
CA GLY A 207 -7.06 11.12 -5.34
C GLY A 207 -7.29 9.64 -5.66
N THR A 208 -7.96 9.37 -6.77
CA THR A 208 -8.04 8.04 -7.40
C THR A 208 -6.67 7.39 -7.67
N ASP A 209 -5.66 8.23 -7.96
CA ASP A 209 -4.28 7.80 -8.20
C ASP A 209 -3.59 7.25 -6.94
N GLU A 210 -3.95 7.73 -5.75
CA GLU A 210 -3.31 7.28 -4.51
C GLU A 210 -3.60 5.80 -4.24
N TYR A 211 -4.83 5.35 -4.47
CA TYR A 211 -5.20 3.94 -4.31
C TYR A 211 -4.39 3.02 -5.22
N GLN A 212 -4.16 3.43 -6.47
CA GLN A 212 -3.34 2.64 -7.41
C GLN A 212 -1.88 2.58 -6.98
N LYS A 213 -1.32 3.70 -6.51
CA LYS A 213 0.05 3.73 -5.98
C LYS A 213 0.21 2.78 -4.79
N ILE A 214 -0.81 2.69 -3.92
CA ILE A 214 -0.76 1.77 -2.78
C ILE A 214 -0.76 0.32 -3.26
N MET A 215 -1.66 -0.05 -4.18
CA MET A 215 -1.68 -1.40 -4.76
C MET A 215 -0.35 -1.74 -5.47
N GLY A 216 0.20 -0.79 -6.22
CA GLY A 216 1.52 -0.94 -6.85
C GLY A 216 2.63 -1.19 -5.83
N ARG A 217 2.65 -0.47 -4.71
CA ARG A 217 3.63 -0.67 -3.63
C ARG A 217 3.56 -2.07 -3.01
N VAL A 218 2.36 -2.63 -2.90
CA VAL A 218 2.17 -4.01 -2.43
C VAL A 218 2.74 -5.02 -3.44
N HIS A 219 2.47 -4.83 -4.73
CA HIS A 219 3.09 -5.65 -5.78
C HIS A 219 4.62 -5.51 -5.82
N ASP A 220 5.13 -4.29 -5.63
CA ASP A 220 6.57 -4.02 -5.54
C ASP A 220 7.19 -4.73 -4.33
N LEU A 221 6.50 -4.76 -3.19
CA LEU A 221 6.95 -5.49 -2.01
C LEU A 221 6.99 -7.00 -2.25
N ASN A 222 5.96 -7.57 -2.89
CA ASN A 222 5.98 -8.98 -3.30
C ASN A 222 7.10 -9.30 -4.30
N SER A 223 7.46 -8.33 -5.15
CA SER A 223 8.61 -8.43 -6.04
C SER A 223 9.92 -8.45 -5.25
N LYS A 224 10.04 -7.62 -4.19
CA LYS A 224 11.21 -7.64 -3.29
C LYS A 224 11.33 -8.96 -2.53
N LEU A 225 10.23 -9.52 -2.04
CA LEU A 225 10.22 -10.82 -1.37
C LEU A 225 10.75 -11.94 -2.28
N LEU A 226 10.43 -11.90 -3.58
CA LEU A 226 11.02 -12.83 -4.56
C LEU A 226 12.53 -12.67 -4.70
N LEU A 227 13.03 -11.43 -4.73
CA LEU A 227 14.47 -11.14 -4.78
C LEU A 227 15.20 -11.65 -3.53
N ILE A 228 14.59 -11.51 -2.36
CA ILE A 228 15.16 -12.02 -1.10
C ILE A 228 15.16 -13.54 -1.08
N ASN A 229 14.08 -14.19 -1.51
CA ASN A 229 14.05 -15.65 -1.66
C ASN A 229 15.13 -16.16 -2.62
N TYR A 230 15.36 -15.43 -3.72
CA TYR A 230 16.47 -15.71 -4.63
C TYR A 230 17.83 -15.65 -3.92
N LEU A 231 18.09 -14.61 -3.11
CA LEU A 231 19.33 -14.52 -2.32
C LEU A 231 19.45 -15.64 -1.28
N LEU A 232 18.40 -15.87 -0.47
CA LEU A 232 18.38 -16.92 0.56
C LEU A 232 18.70 -18.30 -0.02
N SER A 233 18.17 -18.59 -1.22
CA SER A 233 18.41 -19.84 -1.95
C SER A 233 19.82 -20.00 -2.56
N GLY A 234 20.74 -19.08 -2.26
CA GLY A 234 22.07 -19.06 -2.88
C GLY A 234 22.00 -18.78 -4.39
N LYS A 235 21.04 -17.97 -4.83
CA LYS A 235 20.83 -17.59 -6.23
C LYS A 235 20.42 -18.75 -7.15
N SER A 236 19.80 -19.80 -6.60
CA SER A 236 19.38 -20.99 -7.36
C SER A 236 17.97 -20.87 -7.96
N LEU A 237 17.11 -20.00 -7.39
CA LEU A 237 15.77 -19.77 -7.91
C LEU A 237 15.78 -18.92 -9.20
N PRO A 238 14.84 -19.15 -10.14
CA PRO A 238 14.74 -18.34 -11.34
C PRO A 238 14.27 -16.91 -11.03
N LEU A 239 14.93 -15.93 -11.64
CA LEU A 239 14.52 -14.52 -11.60
C LEU A 239 13.61 -14.20 -12.78
N ASN A 240 12.31 -14.46 -12.61
CA ASN A 240 11.29 -14.02 -13.56
C ASN A 240 10.58 -12.78 -13.01
N ASN A 241 10.43 -11.74 -13.83
CA ASN A 241 9.72 -10.54 -13.41
C ASN A 241 8.23 -10.86 -13.18
N PRO A 242 7.68 -10.64 -11.96
CA PRO A 242 6.29 -10.98 -11.65
C PRO A 242 5.27 -10.13 -12.41
N TYR A 243 5.66 -8.98 -12.97
CA TYR A 243 4.80 -8.14 -13.79
C TYR A 243 4.61 -8.67 -15.24
N GLY A 244 5.29 -9.75 -15.60
CA GLY A 244 5.13 -10.44 -16.88
C GLY A 244 6.16 -10.04 -17.94
N ALA A 245 6.05 -10.64 -19.13
CA ALA A 245 7.07 -10.58 -20.18
C ALA A 245 7.37 -9.18 -20.74
N GLY A 246 6.49 -8.19 -20.50
CA GLY A 246 6.71 -6.79 -20.89
C GLY A 246 7.67 -6.02 -19.99
N TYR A 247 8.12 -6.61 -18.87
CA TYR A 247 8.99 -5.96 -17.89
C TYR A 247 10.28 -6.76 -17.70
N SER A 248 11.42 -6.07 -17.75
CA SER A 248 12.73 -6.70 -17.69
C SER A 248 13.21 -6.91 -16.25
N VAL A 249 14.23 -7.75 -16.08
CA VAL A 249 15.03 -7.82 -14.87
C VAL A 249 16.32 -7.05 -15.14
N ILE A 250 16.57 -5.99 -14.37
CA ILE A 250 17.80 -5.20 -14.47
C ILE A 250 18.78 -5.72 -13.44
N GLN A 251 19.87 -6.33 -13.90
CA GLN A 251 20.93 -6.84 -13.04
C GLN A 251 22.26 -6.21 -13.41
N ASN A 252 22.98 -5.73 -12.38
CA ASN A 252 24.37 -5.35 -12.49
C ASN A 252 25.15 -5.86 -11.27
N ASP A 253 26.45 -5.56 -11.20
CA ASP A 253 27.33 -6.05 -10.13
C ASP A 253 26.94 -5.60 -8.73
N LYS A 254 26.09 -4.57 -8.60
CA LYS A 254 25.73 -3.95 -7.31
C LYS A 254 24.29 -4.22 -6.91
N LYS A 255 23.36 -4.34 -7.87
CA LYS A 255 21.93 -4.46 -7.61
C LYS A 255 21.23 -5.36 -8.60
N VAL A 256 20.14 -5.98 -8.14
CA VAL A 256 19.14 -6.66 -8.96
C VAL A 256 17.81 -5.97 -8.73
N CYS A 257 17.14 -5.58 -9.81
CA CYS A 257 15.87 -4.87 -9.79
C CYS A 257 14.87 -5.50 -10.76
N PHE A 258 13.61 -5.55 -10.35
CA PHE A 258 12.50 -5.76 -11.28
C PHE A 258 12.01 -4.41 -11.82
N GLU A 259 11.79 -4.33 -13.14
CA GLU A 259 10.99 -3.25 -13.71
C GLU A 259 9.50 -3.47 -13.36
N GLY A 260 8.70 -2.41 -13.39
CA GLY A 260 7.26 -2.52 -13.14
C GLY A 260 6.46 -1.36 -13.70
N PRO A 261 5.11 -1.45 -13.64
CA PRO A 261 4.18 -0.55 -14.32
C PRO A 261 4.17 0.88 -13.77
N LEU A 262 4.45 1.04 -12.48
CA LEU A 262 4.48 2.33 -11.79
C LEU A 262 5.91 2.74 -11.43
N THR A 263 6.11 4.04 -11.26
CA THR A 263 7.37 4.62 -10.78
C THR A 263 7.72 4.10 -9.38
N ASP A 264 8.93 3.59 -9.22
CA ASP A 264 9.46 3.13 -7.93
C ASP A 264 10.35 4.23 -7.31
N GLU A 265 9.72 5.18 -6.63
CA GLU A 265 10.39 6.33 -5.98
C GLU A 265 11.32 5.91 -4.83
N HIS A 266 11.21 4.68 -4.34
CA HIS A 266 11.87 4.24 -3.11
C HIS A 266 12.75 3.01 -3.29
N GLY A 267 12.93 2.53 -4.53
CA GLY A 267 13.73 1.36 -4.86
C GLY A 267 13.21 0.06 -4.22
N ILE A 268 11.90 -0.05 -4.00
CA ILE A 268 11.31 -1.24 -3.35
C ILE A 268 11.52 -2.49 -4.22
N ARG A 269 11.51 -2.37 -5.55
CA ARG A 269 11.73 -3.50 -6.47
C ARG A 269 13.19 -3.93 -6.61
N CYS A 270 14.08 -3.40 -5.79
CA CYS A 270 15.51 -3.65 -5.88
C CYS A 270 16.05 -4.27 -4.59
N ILE A 271 17.12 -5.03 -4.74
CA ILE A 271 18.01 -5.45 -3.67
C ILE A 271 19.45 -5.15 -4.07
N ASP A 272 20.28 -4.83 -3.10
CA ASP A 272 21.72 -4.80 -3.29
C ASP A 272 22.27 -6.24 -3.28
N VAL A 273 23.29 -6.50 -4.11
CA VAL A 273 23.92 -7.83 -4.29
C VAL A 273 25.42 -7.85 -4.01
N MET A 274 25.96 -6.74 -3.48
CA MET A 274 27.33 -6.60 -2.94
C MET A 274 27.32 -6.60 -1.42
#